data_AF-A0A1E5P1H1-F1
#
_entry.id   AF-A0A1E5P1H1-F1
#
_cell.length_a   1.000
_cell.length_b   1.000
_cell.length_c   1.000
_cell.angle_alpha   90.00
_cell.angle_beta   90.00
_cell.angle_gamma   90.00
#
_symmetry.space_group_name_H-M   'P 1'
#
loop_
_entity.id
_entity.type
_entity.pdbx_description
1 polymer ?
#
loop_
_entity_poly.entity_id
_entity_poly.type
_entity_poly.pdbx_seq_one_letter_code
_entity_poly.pdbx_strand_id
1 'polypeptide(L)'
;MTRHEPSTTQGKTGVRDVSQVDRAFECLEAEAAGPDRQTQYARGALAGYLWALGRGEPAPITAQSSDGAPAMEVLMAEADAATVQIQDSTQRTVPRDYLQGVHDALAWVCGHTDDKPLAL
;
A
#
# COMPACT_ATOMS: atom_id res chain seq x y z
N MET A 1 -21.95 -27.45 26.32
CA MET A 1 -21.22 -27.40 25.04
C MET A 1 -20.89 -25.95 24.77
N THR A 2 -19.71 -25.51 25.18
CA THR A 2 -19.26 -24.13 24.98
C THR A 2 -18.78 -24.01 23.54
N ARG A 3 -19.47 -23.20 22.74
CA ARG A 3 -19.08 -22.90 21.37
C ARG A 3 -17.81 -22.06 21.45
N HIS A 4 -16.67 -22.62 21.05
CA HIS A 4 -15.48 -21.83 20.81
C HIS A 4 -15.74 -21.03 19.53
N GLU A 5 -16.08 -19.75 19.70
CA GLU A 5 -15.97 -18.76 18.63
C GLU A 5 -14.48 -18.73 18.22
N PRO A 6 -14.12 -18.96 16.95
CA PRO A 6 -12.75 -18.79 16.51
C PRO A 6 -12.41 -17.32 16.67
N SER A 7 -11.52 -17.00 17.62
CA SER A 7 -10.87 -15.70 17.67
C SER A 7 -10.08 -15.57 16.37
N THR A 8 -10.66 -14.92 15.37
CA THR A 8 -9.94 -14.51 14.17
C THR A 8 -8.82 -13.62 14.68
N THR A 9 -7.60 -14.15 14.79
CA THR A 9 -6.41 -13.35 15.03
C THR A 9 -6.35 -12.36 13.89
N GLN A 10 -6.85 -11.15 14.13
CA GLN A 10 -6.98 -10.12 13.12
C GLN A 10 -5.55 -9.69 12.80
N GLY A 11 -4.98 -10.30 11.76
CA GLY A 11 -3.59 -10.05 11.35
C GLY A 11 -3.40 -8.56 11.10
N LYS A 12 -2.23 -8.03 11.47
CA LYS A 12 -1.86 -6.65 11.20
C LYS A 12 -0.87 -6.60 10.05
N THR A 13 -0.94 -5.53 9.27
CA THR A 13 0.11 -5.11 8.34
C THR A 13 0.44 -3.65 8.67
N GLY A 14 1.71 -3.38 8.96
CA GLY A 14 2.10 -2.17 9.70
C GLY A 14 1.34 -2.07 11.03
N VAL A 15 0.69 -0.93 11.27
CA VAL A 15 -0.14 -0.72 12.47
C VAL A 15 -1.63 -0.99 12.24
N ARG A 16 -2.04 -1.12 10.97
CA ARG A 16 -3.44 -1.29 10.55
C ARG A 16 -3.82 -2.77 10.55
N ASP A 17 -5.10 -3.04 10.77
CA ASP A 17 -5.61 -4.39 10.64
C ASP A 17 -5.69 -4.77 9.16
N VAL A 18 -5.38 -6.01 8.81
CA VAL A 18 -5.42 -6.51 7.42
C VAL A 18 -6.79 -6.23 6.78
N SER A 19 -7.89 -6.40 7.51
CA SER A 19 -9.24 -6.09 7.02
C SER A 19 -9.46 -4.60 6.72
N GLN A 20 -8.78 -3.70 7.43
CA GLN A 20 -8.85 -2.26 7.14
C GLN A 20 -8.11 -1.92 5.86
N VAL A 21 -6.92 -2.52 5.66
CA VAL A 21 -6.13 -2.33 4.44
C VAL A 21 -6.82 -2.94 3.22
N ASP A 22 -7.40 -4.14 3.38
CA ASP A 22 -8.20 -4.82 2.37
C ASP A 22 -9.39 -3.97 1.91
N ARG A 23 -10.16 -3.43 2.87
CA ARG A 23 -11.28 -2.55 2.56
C ARG A 23 -10.84 -1.24 1.91
N ALA A 24 -9.70 -0.68 2.34
CA ALA A 24 -9.16 0.52 1.71
C ALA A 24 -8.75 0.27 0.25
N PHE A 25 -8.15 -0.90 -0.02
CA PHE A 25 -7.85 -1.37 -1.37
C PHE A 25 -9.12 -1.50 -2.22
N GLU A 26 -10.13 -2.24 -1.75
CA GLU A 26 -11.38 -2.45 -2.49
C GLU A 26 -12.09 -1.14 -2.81
N CYS A 27 -12.16 -0.20 -1.84
CA CYS A 27 -12.75 1.11 -2.08
C CYS A 27 -12.00 1.89 -3.16
N LEU A 28 -10.66 1.95 -3.08
CA LEU A 28 -9.85 2.66 -4.06
C LEU A 28 -9.94 2.01 -5.45
N GLU A 29 -9.94 0.67 -5.51
CA GLU A 29 -10.08 -0.08 -6.76
C GLU A 29 -11.42 0.20 -7.43
N ALA A 30 -12.52 0.18 -6.66
CA ALA A 30 -13.85 0.49 -7.15
C ALA A 30 -13.95 1.94 -7.64
N GLU A 31 -13.33 2.90 -6.94
CA GLU A 31 -13.30 4.31 -7.37
C GLU A 31 -12.47 4.50 -8.65
N ALA A 32 -11.33 3.81 -8.76
CA ALA A 32 -10.42 3.87 -9.90
C ALA A 32 -10.93 3.09 -11.14
N ALA A 33 -11.94 2.23 -10.98
CA ALA A 33 -12.58 1.51 -12.08
C ALA A 33 -13.46 2.40 -12.97
N GLY A 34 -13.76 3.64 -12.54
CA GLY A 34 -14.49 4.60 -13.35
C GLY A 34 -13.69 5.10 -14.57
N PRO A 35 -14.37 5.47 -15.68
CA PRO A 35 -13.70 6.12 -16.81
C PRO A 35 -12.97 7.40 -16.34
N ASP A 36 -11.76 7.61 -16.86
CA ASP A 36 -10.84 8.71 -16.53
C ASP A 36 -10.30 8.76 -15.08
N ARG A 37 -10.61 7.76 -14.23
CA ARG A 37 -10.16 7.70 -12.82
C ARG A 37 -8.99 6.77 -12.57
N GLN A 38 -8.51 6.08 -13.60
CA GLN A 38 -7.38 5.16 -13.50
C GLN A 38 -6.05 5.93 -13.60
N THR A 39 -5.80 6.79 -12.61
CA THR A 39 -4.61 7.64 -12.55
C THR A 39 -3.36 6.83 -12.16
N GLN A 40 -2.18 7.36 -12.46
CA GLN A 40 -0.92 6.75 -12.00
C GLN A 40 -0.82 6.74 -10.47
N TYR A 41 -1.38 7.75 -9.81
CA TYR A 41 -1.51 7.80 -8.36
C TYR A 41 -2.31 6.62 -7.80
N ALA A 42 -3.53 6.38 -8.32
CA ALA A 42 -4.36 5.26 -7.88
C ALA A 42 -3.65 3.91 -8.11
N ARG A 43 -2.97 3.74 -9.25
CA ARG A 43 -2.16 2.54 -9.53
C ARG A 43 -1.04 2.33 -8.51
N GLY A 44 -0.35 3.40 -8.12
CA GLY A 44 0.69 3.36 -7.09
C GLY A 44 0.15 2.97 -5.73
N ALA A 45 -0.93 3.60 -5.30
CA ALA A 45 -1.56 3.29 -4.01
C ALA A 45 -2.11 1.86 -3.94
N LEU A 46 -2.74 1.37 -5.02
CA LEU A 46 -3.18 -0.03 -5.11
C LEU A 46 -2.00 -1.01 -5.06
N ALA A 47 -0.88 -0.70 -5.73
CA ALA A 47 0.33 -1.51 -5.65
C ALA A 47 0.90 -1.56 -4.22
N GLY A 48 0.94 -0.42 -3.52
CA GLY A 48 1.35 -0.34 -2.12
C GLY A 48 0.47 -1.19 -1.19
N TYR A 49 -0.86 -1.13 -1.35
CA TYR A 49 -1.77 -1.98 -0.58
C TYR A 49 -1.61 -3.47 -0.88
N LEU A 50 -1.51 -3.86 -2.16
CA LEU A 50 -1.32 -5.26 -2.54
C LEU A 50 -0.04 -5.83 -1.93
N TRP A 51 1.06 -5.08 -2.01
CA TRP A 51 2.32 -5.47 -1.41
C TRP A 51 2.24 -5.54 0.12
N ALA A 52 1.64 -4.55 0.78
CA ALA A 52 1.43 -4.58 2.23
C ALA A 52 0.56 -5.76 2.71
N LEU A 53 -0.37 -6.22 1.87
CA LEU A 53 -1.21 -7.41 2.12
C LEU A 53 -0.49 -8.73 1.79
N GLY A 54 0.75 -8.68 1.27
CA GLY A 54 1.50 -9.85 0.79
C GLY A 54 0.94 -10.48 -0.48
N ARG A 55 0.21 -9.70 -1.28
CA ARG A 55 -0.48 -10.14 -2.51
C ARG A 55 0.13 -9.56 -3.79
N GLY A 56 1.04 -8.59 -3.66
CA GLY A 56 1.82 -8.03 -4.76
C GLY A 56 3.29 -8.32 -4.51
N GLU A 57 4.01 -8.71 -5.56
CA GLU A 57 5.47 -8.92 -5.56
C GLU A 57 6.01 -8.58 -6.96
N PRO A 58 7.21 -8.00 -7.09
CA PRO A 58 8.10 -7.55 -6.01
C PRO A 58 7.62 -6.23 -5.37
N ALA A 59 8.38 -5.73 -4.37
CA ALA A 59 8.18 -4.41 -3.80
C ALA A 59 8.15 -3.31 -4.89
N PRO A 60 7.18 -2.39 -4.87
CA PRO A 60 6.85 -1.51 -6.00
C PRO A 60 7.95 -0.51 -6.41
N ILE A 61 8.86 -0.17 -5.51
CA ILE A 61 9.93 0.83 -5.64
C ILE A 61 11.30 0.17 -5.65
N THR A 62 11.58 -0.68 -4.66
CA THR A 62 12.91 -1.28 -4.48
C THR A 62 13.09 -2.59 -5.25
N ALA A 63 12.02 -3.16 -5.79
CA ALA A 63 11.99 -4.47 -6.42
C ALA A 63 12.50 -5.60 -5.52
N GLN A 64 12.51 -5.39 -4.19
CA GLN A 64 12.83 -6.43 -3.23
C GLN A 64 11.75 -7.51 -3.24
N SER A 65 12.17 -8.76 -3.21
CA SER A 65 11.24 -9.88 -3.02
C SER A 65 10.86 -10.00 -1.55
N SER A 66 9.59 -10.23 -1.28
CA SER A 66 9.07 -10.61 0.03
C SER A 66 8.25 -11.91 -0.07
N ASP A 67 8.26 -12.69 1.01
CA ASP A 67 7.47 -13.91 1.13
C ASP A 67 6.26 -13.62 2.03
N GLY A 68 5.15 -13.21 1.39
CA GLY A 68 3.93 -12.80 2.08
C GLY A 68 3.94 -11.33 2.50
N ALA A 69 3.28 -11.01 3.61
CA ALA A 69 3.15 -9.62 4.05
C ALA A 69 4.48 -9.11 4.66
N PRO A 70 5.02 -7.97 4.18
CA PRO A 70 6.26 -7.42 4.69
C PRO A 70 6.14 -6.97 6.16
N ALA A 71 7.23 -7.10 6.90
CA ALA A 71 7.34 -6.56 8.26
C ALA A 71 7.33 -5.01 8.26
N MET A 72 7.05 -4.42 9.42
CA MET A 72 6.97 -2.96 9.59
C MET A 72 8.22 -2.23 9.10
N GLU A 73 9.41 -2.76 9.38
CA GLU A 73 10.68 -2.17 8.97
C GLU A 73 10.84 -2.15 7.45
N VAL A 74 10.34 -3.19 6.77
CA VAL A 74 10.39 -3.32 5.31
C VAL A 74 9.38 -2.38 4.66
N LEU A 75 8.18 -2.26 5.22
CA LEU A 75 7.17 -1.28 4.79
C LEU A 75 7.70 0.17 4.87
N MET A 76 8.35 0.53 5.99
CA MET A 76 8.94 1.86 6.16
C MET A 76 10.08 2.11 5.17
N ALA A 77 10.98 1.13 4.97
CA ALA A 77 12.08 1.26 4.03
C ALA A 77 11.60 1.52 2.59
N GLU A 78 10.49 0.90 2.19
CA GLU A 78 9.88 1.11 0.88
C GLU A 78 9.25 2.51 0.74
N ALA A 79 8.60 3.00 1.80
CA ALA A 79 8.07 4.36 1.84
C ALA A 79 9.20 5.41 1.75
N ASP A 80 10.31 5.20 2.48
CA ASP A 80 11.50 6.05 2.39
C ASP A 80 12.12 6.02 0.99
N ALA A 81 12.18 4.84 0.36
CA ALA A 81 12.67 4.70 -1.01
C ALA A 81 11.78 5.49 -2.00
N ALA A 82 10.46 5.47 -1.82
CA ALA A 82 9.55 6.29 -2.61
C ALA A 82 9.84 7.78 -2.44
N THR A 83 10.03 8.27 -1.21
CA THR A 83 10.41 9.66 -0.94
C THR A 83 11.70 10.06 -1.64
N VAL A 84 12.73 9.22 -1.58
CA VAL A 84 14.02 9.48 -2.26
C VAL A 84 13.83 9.59 -3.78
N GLN A 85 13.08 8.66 -4.39
CA GLN A 85 12.84 8.71 -5.85
C GLN A 85 11.97 9.89 -6.27
N ILE A 86 10.99 10.32 -5.45
CA ILE A 86 10.17 11.52 -5.71
C ILE A 86 11.03 12.79 -5.75
N GLN A 87 12.07 12.84 -4.92
CA GLN A 87 13.01 13.97 -4.83
C GLN A 87 14.07 13.94 -5.94
N ASP A 88 14.43 12.75 -6.43
CA ASP A 88 15.39 12.58 -7.51
C ASP A 88 14.79 12.90 -8.89
N SER A 89 14.87 14.18 -9.27
CA SER A 89 14.41 14.67 -10.59
C SER A 89 15.16 14.08 -11.81
N THR A 90 16.26 13.34 -11.59
CA THR A 90 17.10 12.79 -12.66
C THR A 90 16.64 11.40 -13.10
N GLN A 91 15.89 10.68 -12.26
CA GLN A 91 15.36 9.35 -12.56
C GLN A 91 13.89 9.44 -12.98
N ARG A 92 13.61 9.28 -14.28
CA ARG A 92 12.25 9.40 -14.86
C ARG A 92 11.62 8.05 -15.24
N THR A 93 12.13 6.94 -14.70
CA THR A 93 11.70 5.58 -15.06
C THR A 93 10.30 5.27 -14.55
N VAL A 94 9.90 5.83 -13.41
CA VAL A 94 8.58 5.65 -12.80
C VAL A 94 7.88 7.02 -12.71
N PRO A 95 6.59 7.14 -13.09
CA PRO A 95 5.86 8.38 -12.94
C PRO A 95 5.84 8.86 -11.48
N ARG A 96 6.09 10.15 -11.25
CA ARG A 96 6.11 10.73 -9.90
C ARG A 96 4.81 10.50 -9.14
N ASP A 97 3.67 10.57 -9.82
CA ASP A 97 2.35 10.35 -9.20
C ASP A 97 2.18 8.91 -8.73
N TYR A 98 2.76 7.92 -9.44
CA TYR A 98 2.79 6.54 -9.00
C TYR A 98 3.60 6.39 -7.70
N LEU A 99 4.80 6.99 -7.65
CA LEU A 99 5.63 6.99 -6.45
C LEU A 99 4.89 7.60 -5.26
N GLN A 100 4.17 8.71 -5.48
CA GLN A 100 3.37 9.37 -4.45
C GLN A 100 2.24 8.46 -3.95
N GLY A 101 1.54 7.77 -4.85
CA GLY A 101 0.50 6.82 -4.47
C GLY A 101 1.02 5.68 -3.59
N VAL A 102 2.17 5.09 -3.97
CA VAL A 102 2.83 4.05 -3.16
C VAL A 102 3.19 4.59 -1.78
N HIS A 103 3.86 5.75 -1.74
CA HIS A 103 4.25 6.39 -0.49
C HIS A 103 3.05 6.62 0.44
N ASP A 104 1.98 7.23 -0.07
CA ASP A 104 0.82 7.60 0.76
C ASP A 104 0.10 6.36 1.31
N ALA A 105 -0.03 5.31 0.49
CA ALA A 105 -0.59 4.04 0.94
C ALA A 105 0.24 3.43 2.08
N LEU A 106 1.57 3.37 1.91
CA LEU A 106 2.46 2.80 2.92
C LEU A 106 2.56 3.66 4.18
N ALA A 107 2.55 4.99 4.04
CA ALA A 107 2.51 5.93 5.16
C ALA A 107 1.25 5.72 6.01
N TRP A 108 0.10 5.49 5.38
CA TRP A 108 -1.15 5.20 6.09
C TRP A 108 -1.14 3.82 6.77
N VAL A 109 -0.62 2.78 6.10
CA VAL A 109 -0.45 1.43 6.67
C VAL A 109 0.50 1.45 7.88
N CYS A 110 1.58 2.23 7.80
CA CYS A 110 2.54 2.42 8.89
C CYS A 110 2.02 3.36 10.00
N GLY A 111 0.90 4.06 9.79
CA GLY A 111 0.33 4.96 10.79
C GLY A 111 1.01 6.32 10.88
N HIS A 112 1.77 6.73 9.86
CA HIS A 112 2.32 8.08 9.75
C HIS A 112 1.25 9.11 9.36
N THR A 113 0.13 8.64 8.81
CA THR A 113 -1.06 9.44 8.52
C THR A 113 -2.32 8.63 8.81
N ASP A 114 -3.41 9.34 9.14
CA ASP A 114 -4.76 8.77 9.21
C ASP A 114 -5.54 8.94 7.90
N ASP A 115 -5.02 9.75 6.97
CA ASP A 115 -5.60 9.96 5.64
C ASP A 115 -5.20 8.83 4.69
N LYS A 116 -6.17 7.98 4.33
CA LYS A 116 -5.97 6.93 3.33
C LYS A 116 -6.08 7.50 1.91
N PRO A 117 -5.30 7.01 0.94
CA PRO A 117 -5.50 7.32 -0.47
C PRO A 117 -6.95 7.14 -0.97
N LEU A 118 -7.38 8.10 -1.81
CA LEU A 118 -8.66 8.11 -2.54
C LEU A 118 -8.36 8.32 -4.04
N ALA A 119 -9.27 7.89 -4.92
CA ALA A 119 -9.12 8.23 -6.35
C ALA A 119 -9.54 9.70 -6.56
N LEU A 120 -8.54 10.58 -6.71
CA LEU A 120 -8.73 12.00 -7.06
C LEU A 120 -9.11 12.18 -8.53
#